data_AF-X0RB84-F1
#
_entry.id   AF-X0RB84-F1
#
_cell.length_a   1.000
_cell.length_b   1.000
_cell.length_c   1.000
_cell.angle_alpha   90.00
_cell.angle_beta   90.00
_cell.angle_gamma   90.00
#
_symmetry.space_group_name_H-M   'P 1'
#
loop_
_entity.id
_entity.type
_entity.pdbx_description
1 polymer ?
#
loop_
_entity_poly.entity_id
_entity_poly.type
_entity_poly.pdbx_seq_one_letter_code
_entity_poly.pdbx_strand_id
1 'polypeptide(L)'
;MPDTSIHVPTNIIYTGVAGTGKTYRLLQIAKRYTDYLPRADEADLLGQLLQALSWREIVCLVLLDFQSKHQDLVKVPEIVNHAFFVAKAAQNAREKNLSNTAWSVLQMHSPTNSKTVTYKNRASQAYFDKDEGGAWYLLPESFELLTELSQQLAEFQQAQRDNSVNQSQANPNQGFSQQRFTMVSFHQAYGYEEFVEGIRPVMVASNHAMNRSSQMNYAIQDGAFLKLCQRAANDPEQRYAILIDEINRANVSRVFGELLSLIEPDKRAGMANAMAVHLAYSGRVFSIPANIDIYATMNIQDHSLAPLDMALRRRFRFIDCPPQPKLLPMIHVHRNSETDSPAATIDLAKLLAGLNDRITQTLGMEAQLGHAFLWSMTDLGQLQAALVEQIIPQLMQATGGQEGTLQYIFRDEQQPLRAQFIHDSHVSINDSVNDQVNANSQNPLFTGQNAFFGQSMRTAGYKINADLIAGVGDFATPTVYQRLYP
;
A
#
# COMPACT_ATOMS: atom_id res chain seq x y z
N MET A 1 -31.30 10.48 21.25
CA MET A 1 -30.71 9.15 21.07
C MET A 1 -30.24 9.08 19.63
N PRO A 2 -28.95 8.90 19.35
CA PRO A 2 -28.49 8.77 17.97
C PRO A 2 -28.93 7.40 17.44
N ASP A 3 -29.43 7.45 16.22
CA ASP A 3 -30.03 6.38 15.44
C ASP A 3 -28.99 5.28 15.15
N THR A 4 -28.97 4.21 15.96
CA THR A 4 -28.15 3.02 15.73
C THR A 4 -28.78 2.19 14.61
N SER A 5 -28.67 2.67 13.37
CA SER A 5 -28.90 1.82 12.20
C SER A 5 -27.89 0.67 12.27
N ILE A 6 -28.37 -0.56 12.42
CA ILE A 6 -27.55 -1.78 12.39
C ILE A 6 -26.80 -1.78 11.04
N HIS A 7 -25.54 -1.38 11.05
CA HIS A 7 -24.75 -1.29 9.83
C HIS A 7 -24.40 -2.70 9.34
N VAL A 8 -24.80 -3.00 8.10
CA VAL A 8 -24.57 -4.30 7.49
C VAL A 8 -23.15 -4.36 6.88
N PRO A 9 -22.29 -5.30 7.31
CA PRO A 9 -20.96 -5.50 6.76
C PRO A 9 -21.02 -5.80 5.27
N THR A 10 -20.04 -5.28 4.54
CA THR A 10 -19.99 -5.35 3.09
C THR A 10 -18.90 -6.29 2.60
N ASN A 11 -19.27 -7.19 1.68
CA ASN A 11 -18.33 -8.04 0.94
C ASN A 11 -18.51 -7.81 -0.57
N ILE A 12 -17.51 -7.24 -1.24
CA ILE A 12 -17.56 -6.93 -2.67
C ILE A 12 -16.29 -7.39 -3.37
N ILE A 13 -16.44 -8.06 -4.52
CA ILE A 13 -15.36 -8.32 -5.48
C ILE A 13 -15.63 -7.50 -6.73
N TYR A 14 -14.69 -6.63 -7.10
CA TYR A 14 -14.68 -5.91 -8.36
C TYR A 14 -14.04 -6.78 -9.44
N THR A 15 -14.81 -7.18 -10.45
CA THR A 15 -14.36 -7.98 -11.58
C THR A 15 -14.13 -7.10 -12.80
N GLY A 16 -13.32 -7.56 -13.76
CA GLY A 16 -13.11 -6.86 -15.02
C GLY A 16 -11.78 -7.24 -15.64
N VAL A 17 -11.60 -6.90 -16.91
CA VAL A 17 -10.36 -7.11 -17.67
C VAL A 17 -9.20 -6.25 -17.14
N ALA A 18 -7.97 -6.54 -17.57
CA ALA A 18 -6.81 -5.72 -17.23
C ALA A 18 -7.02 -4.26 -17.66
N GLY A 19 -6.61 -3.33 -16.80
CA GLY A 19 -6.65 -1.90 -17.10
C GLY A 19 -8.02 -1.20 -16.95
N THR A 20 -9.03 -1.80 -16.29
CA THR A 20 -10.32 -1.14 -16.03
C THR A 20 -10.37 -0.31 -14.75
N GLY A 21 -9.22 -0.10 -14.08
CA GLY A 21 -9.13 0.76 -12.89
C GLY A 21 -9.60 0.12 -11.57
N LYS A 22 -9.66 -1.21 -11.49
CA LYS A 22 -10.10 -1.94 -10.28
C LYS A 22 -9.25 -1.61 -9.05
N THR A 23 -7.92 -1.65 -9.16
CA THR A 23 -7.00 -1.30 -8.07
C THR A 23 -7.14 0.17 -7.68
N TYR A 24 -7.29 1.08 -8.66
CA TYR A 24 -7.59 2.49 -8.38
C TYR A 24 -8.88 2.66 -7.57
N ARG A 25 -9.91 1.86 -7.87
CA ARG A 25 -11.16 1.84 -7.10
C ARG A 25 -10.95 1.39 -5.66
N LEU A 26 -10.14 0.35 -5.41
CA LEU A 26 -9.74 -0.01 -4.03
C LEU A 26 -9.05 1.15 -3.32
N LEU A 27 -8.14 1.86 -3.99
CA LEU A 27 -7.47 3.02 -3.42
C LEU A 27 -8.45 4.17 -3.09
N GLN A 28 -9.48 4.40 -3.91
CA GLN A 28 -10.53 5.37 -3.55
C GLN A 28 -11.38 4.92 -2.36
N ILE A 29 -11.58 3.61 -2.19
CA ILE A 29 -12.27 3.07 -1.02
C ILE A 29 -11.39 3.25 0.22
N ALA A 30 -10.08 2.98 0.13
CA ALA A 30 -9.12 3.15 1.23
C ALA A 30 -9.19 4.55 1.87
N LYS A 31 -9.33 5.59 1.04
CA LYS A 31 -9.51 6.98 1.50
C LYS A 31 -10.72 7.17 2.42
N ARG A 32 -11.79 6.38 2.26
CA ARG A 32 -12.99 6.45 3.13
C ARG A 32 -12.76 5.84 4.51
N TYR A 33 -11.73 5.02 4.65
CA TYR A 33 -11.28 4.40 5.90
C TYR A 33 -10.02 5.07 6.43
N THR A 34 -9.72 6.29 5.96
CA THR A 34 -8.56 7.07 6.40
C THR A 34 -9.06 8.39 6.94
N ASP A 35 -8.86 8.60 8.23
CA ASP A 35 -9.12 9.91 8.82
C ASP A 35 -7.83 10.71 8.82
N TYR A 36 -7.91 11.94 8.33
CA TYR A 36 -6.83 12.90 8.43
C TYR A 36 -7.05 13.71 9.69
N LEU A 37 -6.47 13.23 10.79
CA LEU A 37 -6.48 13.94 12.06
C LEU A 37 -5.55 15.15 11.94
N PRO A 38 -5.92 16.31 12.49
CA PRO A 38 -5.00 17.44 12.59
C PRO A 38 -3.73 17.01 13.32
N ARG A 39 -2.57 17.56 12.92
CA ARG A 39 -1.34 17.32 13.69
C ARG A 39 -1.57 17.81 15.11
N ALA A 40 -1.47 16.93 16.09
CA ALA A 40 -1.26 17.38 17.46
C ALA A 40 0.13 18.01 17.49
N ASP A 41 0.20 19.30 17.83
CA ASP A 41 1.46 19.99 18.06
C ASP A 41 2.26 19.18 19.11
N GLU A 42 3.57 19.01 18.92
CA GLU A 42 4.40 18.35 19.92
C GLU A 42 4.27 19.05 21.29
N ALA A 43 4.02 20.37 21.27
CA ALA A 43 3.70 21.15 22.45
C ALA A 43 2.36 20.77 23.10
N ASP A 44 1.34 20.41 22.31
CA ASP A 44 0.02 20.02 22.81
C ASP A 44 0.02 18.59 23.37
N LEU A 45 0.70 17.65 22.71
CA LEU A 45 0.89 16.27 23.21
C LEU A 45 1.67 16.27 24.52
N LEU A 46 2.76 17.02 24.56
CA LEU A 46 3.52 17.25 25.78
C LEU A 46 2.63 17.94 26.82
N GLY A 47 1.79 18.88 26.38
CA GLY A 47 0.84 19.58 27.21
C GLY A 47 -0.10 18.62 27.97
N GLN A 48 -0.74 17.72 27.23
CA GLN A 48 -1.69 16.74 27.75
C GLN A 48 -1.05 15.73 28.69
N LEU A 49 0.12 15.18 28.33
CA LEU A 49 0.86 14.24 29.19
C LEU A 49 1.16 14.86 30.56
N LEU A 50 1.61 16.11 30.57
CA LEU A 50 2.07 16.76 31.80
C LEU A 50 0.93 17.32 32.65
N GLN A 51 -0.26 17.56 32.09
CA GLN A 51 -1.33 18.32 32.75
C GLN A 51 -1.73 17.70 34.10
N ALA A 52 -1.96 16.38 34.14
CA ALA A 52 -2.41 15.66 35.34
C ALA A 52 -1.28 15.32 36.33
N LEU A 53 -0.01 15.43 35.91
CA LEU A 53 1.12 14.96 36.71
C LEU A 53 1.55 15.97 37.79
N SER A 54 1.93 15.46 38.95
CA SER A 54 2.55 16.20 40.06
C SER A 54 4.04 16.44 39.81
N TRP A 55 4.64 17.40 40.53
CA TRP A 55 6.09 17.66 40.42
C TRP A 55 6.95 16.43 40.77
N ARG A 56 6.47 15.53 41.63
CA ARG A 56 7.09 14.23 41.90
C ARG A 56 7.09 13.35 40.66
N GLU A 57 5.92 13.14 40.05
CA GLU A 57 5.78 12.33 38.84
C GLU A 57 6.59 12.90 37.68
N ILE A 58 6.67 14.23 37.56
CA ILE A 58 7.49 14.88 36.52
C ILE A 58 8.97 14.57 36.72
N VAL A 59 9.49 14.62 37.95
CA VAL A 59 10.88 14.24 38.23
C VAL A 59 11.12 12.74 37.98
N CYS A 60 10.17 11.87 38.35
CA CYS A 60 10.23 10.45 37.99
C CYS A 60 10.26 10.26 36.47
N LEU A 61 9.38 10.94 35.72
CA LEU A 61 9.26 10.86 34.28
C LEU A 61 10.55 11.30 33.58
N VAL A 62 11.19 12.37 34.06
CA VAL A 62 12.51 12.84 33.59
C VAL A 62 13.58 11.78 33.80
N LEU A 63 13.66 11.18 34.99
CA LEU A 63 14.65 10.15 35.29
C LEU A 63 14.41 8.86 34.50
N LEU A 64 13.15 8.45 34.29
CA LEU A 64 12.79 7.33 33.43
C LEU A 64 13.19 7.58 31.96
N ASP A 65 13.02 8.80 31.46
CA ASP A 65 13.46 9.16 30.10
C ASP A 65 14.98 9.10 29.95
N PHE A 66 15.74 9.61 30.92
CA PHE A 66 17.20 9.47 30.94
C PHE A 66 17.66 8.01 31.05
N GLN A 67 16.99 7.21 31.88
CA GLN A 67 17.26 5.78 32.00
C GLN A 67 17.00 5.02 30.69
N SER A 68 15.95 5.39 29.95
CA SER A 68 15.67 4.84 28.61
C SER A 68 16.81 5.11 27.60
N LYS A 69 17.63 6.13 27.85
CA LYS A 69 18.82 6.51 27.09
C LYS A 69 20.12 5.99 27.71
N HIS A 70 20.03 5.04 28.63
CA HIS A 70 21.17 4.46 29.36
C HIS A 70 21.92 5.45 30.26
N GLN A 71 21.23 6.45 30.82
CA GLN A 71 21.77 7.39 31.80
C GLN A 71 21.02 7.26 33.15
N ASP A 72 21.61 6.54 34.10
CA ASP A 72 21.01 6.29 35.42
C ASP A 72 21.32 7.39 36.47
N LEU A 73 22.36 8.19 36.24
CA LEU A 73 22.80 9.26 37.15
C LEU A 73 22.57 10.63 36.51
N VAL A 74 21.76 11.47 37.16
CA VAL A 74 21.31 12.76 36.60
C VAL A 74 21.47 13.88 37.63
N LYS A 75 22.10 14.99 37.24
CA LYS A 75 22.27 16.18 38.10
C LYS A 75 21.06 17.11 38.01
N VAL A 76 20.83 17.88 39.08
CA VAL A 76 19.69 18.82 39.15
C VAL A 76 19.62 19.80 37.96
N PRO A 77 20.73 20.38 37.45
CA PRO A 77 20.69 21.19 36.23
C PRO A 77 20.15 20.46 35.00
N GLU A 78 20.42 19.16 34.85
CA GLU A 78 19.93 18.34 33.74
C GLU A 78 18.42 18.07 33.90
N ILE A 79 17.95 17.86 35.14
CA ILE A 79 16.53 17.67 35.45
C ILE A 79 15.73 18.92 35.11
N VAL A 80 16.18 20.11 35.54
CA VAL A 80 15.42 21.36 35.32
C VAL A 80 15.45 21.85 33.87
N ASN A 81 16.47 21.46 33.10
CA ASN A 81 16.58 21.77 31.68
C ASN A 81 15.88 20.72 30.78
N HIS A 82 15.37 19.63 31.35
CA HIS A 82 14.66 18.61 30.60
C HIS A 82 13.34 19.15 30.05
N ALA A 83 12.98 18.76 28.82
CA ALA A 83 11.79 19.25 28.12
C ALA A 83 10.50 19.10 28.97
N PHE A 84 10.34 17.96 29.65
CA PHE A 84 9.18 17.68 30.50
C PHE A 84 9.10 18.63 31.71
N PHE A 85 10.24 18.94 32.33
CA PHE A 85 10.30 19.82 33.50
C PHE A 85 10.02 21.27 33.11
N VAL A 86 10.63 21.73 32.00
CA VAL A 86 10.42 23.08 31.46
C VAL A 86 8.97 23.29 31.03
N ALA A 87 8.38 22.33 30.32
CA ALA A 87 6.99 22.42 29.87
C ALA A 87 6.01 22.43 31.06
N LYS A 88 6.24 21.63 32.11
CA LYS A 88 5.42 21.69 33.33
C LYS A 88 5.58 23.02 34.08
N ALA A 89 6.79 23.57 34.10
CA ALA A 89 7.05 24.88 34.70
C ALA A 89 6.26 25.98 33.98
N ALA A 90 6.27 25.96 32.64
CA ALA A 90 5.51 26.88 31.81
C ALA A 90 3.98 26.76 32.04
N GLN A 91 3.44 25.53 32.08
CA GLN A 91 2.01 25.28 32.37
C GLN A 91 1.56 25.83 33.72
N ASN A 92 2.43 25.73 34.73
CA ASN A 92 2.16 26.22 36.08
C ASN A 92 2.52 27.70 36.27
N ALA A 93 2.83 28.44 35.18
CA ALA A 93 3.28 29.83 35.20
C ALA A 93 4.46 30.08 36.18
N ARG A 94 5.40 29.12 36.27
CA ARG A 94 6.58 29.19 37.13
C ARG A 94 7.83 29.48 36.31
N GLU A 95 8.38 30.68 36.47
CA GLU A 95 9.59 31.11 35.75
C GLU A 95 10.85 31.18 36.64
N LYS A 96 10.69 31.11 37.97
CA LYS A 96 11.78 31.27 38.95
C LYS A 96 11.82 30.11 39.93
N ASN A 97 12.99 29.89 40.55
CA ASN A 97 13.21 28.87 41.59
C ASN A 97 12.94 27.41 41.15
N LEU A 98 13.19 27.10 39.87
CA LEU A 98 13.02 25.76 39.31
C LEU A 98 13.93 24.73 39.99
N SER A 99 15.20 25.08 40.20
CA SER A 99 16.16 24.22 40.92
C SER A 99 15.70 23.94 42.35
N ASN A 100 15.12 24.92 43.05
CA ASN A 100 14.61 24.72 44.41
C ASN A 100 13.40 23.78 44.41
N THR A 101 12.56 23.82 43.37
CA THR A 101 11.43 22.90 43.20
C THR A 101 11.92 21.47 43.00
N ALA A 102 12.88 21.27 42.10
CA ALA A 102 13.50 19.95 41.88
C ALA A 102 14.17 19.43 43.15
N TRP A 103 14.99 20.25 43.81
CA TRP A 103 15.64 19.91 45.07
C TRP A 103 14.65 19.52 46.16
N SER A 104 13.56 20.28 46.32
CA SER A 104 12.53 19.99 47.33
C SER A 104 11.88 18.63 47.08
N VAL A 105 11.55 18.29 45.84
CA VAL A 105 10.93 17.01 45.47
C VAL A 105 11.91 15.86 45.70
N LEU A 106 13.14 15.99 45.21
CA LEU A 106 14.19 14.97 45.33
C LEU A 106 14.49 14.66 46.80
N GLN A 107 14.69 15.70 47.62
CA GLN A 107 14.99 15.55 49.06
C GLN A 107 13.81 15.01 49.87
N MET A 108 12.58 15.45 49.55
CA MET A 108 11.37 15.01 50.25
C MET A 108 11.08 13.53 49.99
N HIS A 109 11.38 13.03 48.79
CA HIS A 109 11.16 11.64 48.38
C HIS A 109 12.42 10.77 48.44
N SER A 110 13.38 11.11 49.30
CA SER A 110 14.56 10.30 49.60
C SER A 110 14.34 9.35 50.78
N PRO A 111 15.00 8.18 50.85
CA PRO A 111 14.78 7.20 51.91
C PRO A 111 15.39 7.69 53.23
N THR A 112 14.77 7.42 54.38
CA THR A 112 15.20 7.96 55.69
C THR A 112 16.61 7.54 56.12
N ASN A 113 17.11 6.44 55.58
CA ASN A 113 18.45 5.91 55.79
C ASN A 113 19.49 6.37 54.75
N SER A 114 19.14 7.32 53.86
CA SER A 114 20.10 7.87 52.88
C SER A 114 21.32 8.46 53.57
N LYS A 115 22.51 8.11 53.05
CA LYS A 115 23.80 8.59 53.57
C LYS A 115 24.17 9.98 53.06
N THR A 116 23.57 10.40 51.95
CA THR A 116 23.99 11.59 51.18
C THR A 116 22.94 12.71 51.20
N VAL A 117 21.70 12.40 51.58
CA VAL A 117 20.60 13.37 51.69
C VAL A 117 20.23 13.58 53.16
N THR A 118 20.43 14.79 53.66
CA THR A 118 20.16 15.19 55.05
C THR A 118 18.92 16.09 55.16
N TYR A 119 17.76 15.57 54.75
CA TYR A 119 16.48 16.28 54.86
C TYR A 119 15.59 15.70 55.97
N LYS A 120 14.90 16.56 56.73
CA LYS A 120 14.12 16.14 57.92
C LYS A 120 12.65 15.81 57.60
N ASN A 121 12.04 16.54 56.66
CA ASN A 121 10.60 16.45 56.38
C ASN A 121 10.33 15.55 55.17
N ARG A 122 10.52 14.23 55.32
CA ARG A 122 10.40 13.28 54.20
C ARG A 122 8.98 12.73 54.04
N ALA A 123 8.61 12.43 52.80
CA ALA A 123 7.42 11.67 52.49
C ALA A 123 7.57 10.20 52.94
N SER A 124 6.44 9.51 53.11
CA SER A 124 6.44 8.08 53.46
C SER A 124 7.04 7.20 52.36
N GLN A 125 6.83 7.59 51.09
CA GLN A 125 7.33 6.86 49.94
C GLN A 125 8.59 7.51 49.37
N ALA A 126 9.65 6.72 49.27
CA ALA A 126 10.90 7.08 48.63
C ALA A 126 10.92 6.64 47.17
N TYR A 127 11.51 7.49 46.31
CA TYR A 127 11.66 7.26 44.87
C TYR A 127 13.10 7.52 44.41
N PHE A 128 13.82 8.40 45.08
CA PHE A 128 15.12 8.88 44.64
C PHE A 128 16.16 8.74 45.74
N ASP A 129 17.42 8.60 45.35
CA ASP A 129 18.54 8.89 46.25
C ASP A 129 19.69 9.55 45.47
N LYS A 130 20.68 10.05 46.19
CA LYS A 130 21.79 10.82 45.65
C LYS A 130 23.10 10.08 45.86
N ASP A 131 23.96 10.06 44.86
CA ASP A 131 25.29 9.50 44.98
C ASP A 131 26.27 10.47 45.69
N GLU A 132 27.52 10.03 45.89
CA GLU A 132 28.58 10.86 46.47
C GLU A 132 29.03 11.99 45.52
N GLY A 133 28.79 11.84 44.21
CA GLY A 133 29.06 12.83 43.16
C GLY A 133 28.00 13.93 43.02
N GLY A 134 26.90 13.86 43.78
CA GLY A 134 25.80 14.81 43.75
C GLY A 134 24.79 14.60 42.61
N ALA A 135 24.86 13.46 41.92
CA ALA A 135 23.87 13.01 40.94
C ALA A 135 22.76 12.19 41.62
N TRP A 136 21.58 12.22 41.03
CA TRP A 136 20.37 11.56 41.53
C TRP A 136 20.00 10.37 40.65
N TYR A 137 19.44 9.34 41.27
CA TYR A 137 19.00 8.12 40.60
C TYR A 137 17.66 7.63 41.17
N LEU A 138 16.94 6.83 40.37
CA LEU A 138 15.73 6.13 40.80
C LEU A 138 16.07 4.88 41.62
N LEU A 139 15.37 4.69 42.73
CA LEU A 139 15.52 3.49 43.55
C LEU A 139 14.90 2.27 42.85
N PRO A 140 15.54 1.09 42.87
CA PRO A 140 14.99 -0.13 42.27
C PRO A 140 13.59 -0.50 42.76
N GLU A 141 13.31 -0.26 44.03
CA GLU A 141 12.03 -0.54 44.68
C GLU A 141 10.91 0.38 44.18
N SER A 142 11.26 1.51 43.55
CA SER A 142 10.28 2.45 43.00
C SER A 142 9.72 2.02 41.65
N PHE A 143 10.35 1.09 40.93
CA PHE A 143 9.93 0.72 39.57
C PHE A 143 8.54 0.11 39.52
N GLU A 144 8.16 -0.72 40.51
CA GLU A 144 6.80 -1.29 40.57
C GLU A 144 5.73 -0.19 40.70
N LEU A 145 6.05 0.90 41.41
CA LEU A 145 5.17 2.04 41.62
C LEU A 145 5.10 2.98 40.40
N LEU A 146 6.02 2.84 39.45
CA LEU A 146 6.14 3.69 38.27
C LEU A 146 5.64 3.01 36.99
N THR A 147 5.02 1.83 37.08
CA THR A 147 4.52 1.05 35.93
C THR A 147 3.55 1.85 35.05
N GLU A 148 2.61 2.60 35.65
CA GLU A 148 1.67 3.41 34.88
C GLU A 148 2.36 4.61 34.20
N LEU A 149 3.29 5.25 34.91
CA LEU A 149 4.05 6.39 34.39
C LEU A 149 5.01 5.99 33.27
N SER A 150 5.60 4.79 33.36
CA SER A 150 6.46 4.24 32.31
C SER A 150 5.66 3.84 31.07
N GLN A 151 4.43 3.34 31.24
CA GLN A 151 3.51 3.11 30.13
C GLN A 151 3.15 4.42 29.42
N GLN A 152 2.78 5.47 30.17
CA GLN A 152 2.49 6.79 29.61
C GLN A 152 3.68 7.38 28.84
N LEU A 153 4.91 7.20 29.35
CA LEU A 153 6.13 7.61 28.65
C LEU A 153 6.32 6.83 27.34
N ALA A 154 6.10 5.52 27.36
CA ALA A 154 6.23 4.67 26.17
C ALA A 154 5.20 5.03 25.08
N GLU A 155 3.96 5.31 25.48
CA GLU A 155 2.89 5.79 24.58
C GLU A 155 3.26 7.15 23.96
N PHE A 156 3.78 8.09 24.77
CA PHE A 156 4.25 9.39 24.27
C PHE A 156 5.42 9.26 23.30
N GLN A 157 6.45 8.46 23.64
CA GLN A 157 7.60 8.22 22.76
C GLN A 157 7.22 7.48 21.47
N GLN A 158 6.22 6.59 21.54
CA GLN A 158 5.64 5.93 20.35
C GLN A 158 4.92 6.96 19.47
N ALA A 159 4.10 7.83 20.05
CA ALA A 159 3.44 8.90 19.31
C ALA A 159 4.46 9.84 18.62
N GLN A 160 5.55 10.21 19.30
CA GLN A 160 6.64 10.99 18.67
C GLN A 160 7.35 10.24 17.53
N ARG A 161 7.54 8.92 17.65
CA ARG A 161 8.09 8.09 16.58
C ARG A 161 7.15 7.99 15.39
N ASP A 162 5.86 7.81 15.64
CA ASP A 162 4.84 7.80 14.59
C ASP A 162 4.73 9.17 13.90
N ASN A 163 5.03 10.26 14.64
CA ASN A 163 5.15 11.61 14.08
C ASN A 163 6.36 11.79 13.16
N SER A 164 7.51 11.21 13.51
CA SER A 164 8.77 11.37 12.75
C SER A 164 8.90 10.40 11.58
N VAL A 165 8.44 9.15 11.69
CA VAL A 165 8.50 8.14 10.61
C VAL A 165 7.66 8.57 9.39
N ASN A 166 6.62 9.38 9.60
CA ASN A 166 5.78 9.91 8.53
C ASN A 166 6.30 11.23 7.91
N GLN A 167 7.39 11.82 8.42
CA GLN A 167 8.00 13.03 7.85
C GLN A 167 8.70 12.78 6.50
N SER A 168 9.14 11.55 6.23
CA SER A 168 9.95 11.22 5.05
C SER A 168 9.13 10.83 3.80
N GLN A 169 7.79 10.75 3.89
CA GLN A 169 6.92 10.46 2.74
C GLN A 169 5.66 11.33 2.60
N ALA A 170 5.42 12.31 3.48
CA ALA A 170 4.22 13.15 3.40
C ALA A 170 4.49 14.66 3.41
N ASN A 171 3.72 15.35 2.58
CA ASN A 171 3.67 16.79 2.41
C ASN A 171 3.51 17.50 3.78
N PRO A 172 4.28 18.58 4.10
CA PRO A 172 4.29 19.21 5.43
C PRO A 172 2.95 19.78 5.93
N ASN A 173 1.89 19.80 5.11
CA ASN A 173 0.53 20.26 5.45
C ASN A 173 -0.49 19.14 5.71
N GLN A 174 -0.10 17.86 5.73
CA GLN A 174 -1.02 16.76 6.02
C GLN A 174 -0.79 16.23 7.45
N GLY A 175 -1.88 16.18 8.22
CA GLY A 175 -1.89 15.65 9.58
C GLY A 175 -1.76 14.13 9.66
N PHE A 176 -1.94 13.58 10.86
CA PHE A 176 -1.87 12.13 11.10
C PHE A 176 -2.95 11.41 10.31
N SER A 177 -2.59 10.41 9.50
CA SER A 177 -3.58 9.55 8.86
C SER A 177 -3.86 8.34 9.76
N GLN A 178 -5.01 8.32 10.44
CA GLN A 178 -5.48 7.10 11.10
C GLN A 178 -6.13 6.21 10.03
N GLN A 179 -5.39 5.19 9.59
CA GLN A 179 -5.86 4.24 8.58
C GLN A 179 -6.58 3.07 9.23
N ARG A 180 -7.90 2.97 9.08
CA ARG A 180 -8.73 1.85 9.52
C ARG A 180 -8.84 0.75 8.46
N PHE A 181 -7.85 0.62 7.58
CA PHE A 181 -7.84 -0.45 6.60
C PHE A 181 -6.52 -1.21 6.60
N THR A 182 -6.50 -2.35 5.94
CA THR A 182 -5.29 -3.09 5.60
C THR A 182 -5.39 -3.51 4.15
N MET A 183 -4.36 -3.18 3.36
CA MET A 183 -4.27 -3.56 1.95
C MET A 183 -3.31 -4.73 1.81
N VAL A 184 -3.75 -5.78 1.11
CA VAL A 184 -2.93 -6.96 0.79
C VAL A 184 -3.07 -7.28 -0.69
N SER A 185 -2.04 -7.88 -1.28
CA SER A 185 -2.09 -8.36 -2.67
C SER A 185 -1.83 -9.86 -2.67
N PHE A 186 -2.79 -10.61 -3.21
CA PHE A 186 -2.69 -12.06 -3.30
C PHE A 186 -1.79 -12.46 -4.46
N HIS A 187 -0.97 -13.48 -4.20
CA HIS A 187 -0.05 -14.08 -5.16
C HIS A 187 0.06 -15.57 -4.83
N GLN A 188 0.66 -16.36 -5.73
CA GLN A 188 0.62 -17.82 -5.64
C GLN A 188 1.20 -18.39 -4.32
N ALA A 189 2.14 -17.67 -3.70
CA ALA A 189 2.76 -18.06 -2.42
C ALA A 189 2.05 -17.47 -1.19
N TYR A 190 1.04 -16.61 -1.36
CA TYR A 190 0.33 -16.00 -0.24
C TYR A 190 -0.60 -17.03 0.42
N GLY A 191 -0.38 -17.29 1.72
CA GLY A 191 -0.99 -18.39 2.45
C GLY A 191 -1.86 -17.96 3.62
N TYR A 192 -2.27 -18.98 4.38
CA TYR A 192 -3.00 -18.82 5.63
C TYR A 192 -2.14 -18.10 6.69
N GLU A 193 -0.84 -18.39 6.69
CA GLU A 193 0.16 -17.95 7.65
C GLU A 193 0.47 -16.43 7.57
N GLU A 194 0.23 -15.82 6.41
CA GLU A 194 0.33 -14.37 6.21
C GLU A 194 -0.99 -13.64 6.52
N PHE A 195 -2.13 -14.30 6.24
CA PHE A 195 -3.44 -13.66 6.29
C PHE A 195 -4.12 -13.82 7.65
N VAL A 196 -4.11 -15.04 8.20
CA VAL A 196 -4.81 -15.40 9.43
C VAL A 196 -3.83 -15.49 10.59
N GLU A 197 -3.05 -16.57 10.72
CA GLU A 197 -1.97 -16.68 11.71
C GLU A 197 -0.96 -17.76 11.31
N GLY A 198 0.29 -17.59 11.72
CA GLY A 198 1.35 -18.53 11.38
C GLY A 198 2.47 -18.56 12.41
N ILE A 199 3.23 -19.65 12.41
CA ILE A 199 4.40 -19.81 13.29
C ILE A 199 5.59 -19.10 12.66
N ARG A 200 6.21 -18.15 13.38
CA ARG A 200 7.41 -17.44 12.94
C ARG A 200 8.53 -17.57 13.98
N PRO A 201 9.79 -17.68 13.55
CA PRO A 201 10.92 -17.70 14.47
C PRO A 201 11.10 -16.32 15.12
N VAL A 202 11.41 -16.31 16.41
CA VAL A 202 11.69 -15.11 17.20
C VAL A 202 13.04 -15.30 17.90
N MET A 203 13.89 -14.28 17.80
CA MET A 203 15.18 -14.24 18.48
C MET A 203 14.97 -13.72 19.89
N VAL A 204 15.21 -14.55 20.91
CA VAL A 204 15.20 -14.09 22.29
C VAL A 204 16.59 -13.55 22.61
N ALA A 205 16.69 -12.25 22.89
CA ALA A 205 17.92 -11.68 23.43
C ALA A 205 18.14 -12.25 24.85
N SER A 206 19.12 -13.12 25.00
CA SER A 206 19.52 -13.63 26.30
C SER A 206 20.20 -12.50 27.09
N ASN A 207 19.56 -12.04 28.17
CA ASN A 207 20.08 -11.00 29.09
C ASN A 207 21.31 -11.44 29.92
N HIS A 208 22.07 -12.46 29.48
CA HIS A 208 23.30 -12.88 30.13
C HIS A 208 24.48 -12.74 29.17
N ALA A 209 25.37 -11.81 29.49
CA ALA A 209 26.57 -11.43 28.75
C ALA A 209 27.67 -12.53 28.66
N MET A 210 27.33 -13.82 28.69
CA MET A 210 28.34 -14.88 28.66
C MET A 210 28.08 -16.11 27.77
N ASN A 211 27.01 -16.17 26.96
CA ASN A 211 26.91 -17.24 25.94
C ASN A 211 26.32 -16.74 24.61
N ARG A 212 27.13 -16.78 23.55
CA ARG A 212 26.77 -16.40 22.17
C ARG A 212 25.95 -17.49 21.45
N SER A 213 24.87 -17.94 22.05
CA SER A 213 23.89 -18.79 21.35
C SER A 213 22.50 -18.20 21.52
N SER A 214 22.12 -17.32 20.60
CA SER A 214 20.73 -16.89 20.45
C SER A 214 19.88 -18.12 20.14
N GLN A 215 19.13 -18.61 21.13
CA GLN A 215 18.22 -19.73 20.95
C GLN A 215 17.01 -19.26 20.11
N MET A 216 16.82 -19.89 18.95
CA MET A 216 15.67 -19.61 18.08
C MET A 216 14.42 -20.24 18.70
N ASN A 217 13.46 -19.40 19.09
CA ASN A 217 12.14 -19.85 19.55
C ASN A 217 11.12 -19.66 18.43
N TYR A 218 10.01 -20.38 18.49
CA TYR A 218 8.90 -20.24 17.57
C TYR A 218 7.71 -19.59 18.30
N ALA A 219 7.14 -18.54 17.70
CA ALA A 219 5.95 -17.88 18.22
C ALA A 219 4.85 -17.87 17.15
N ILE A 220 3.61 -18.04 17.58
CA ILE A 220 2.45 -17.83 16.72
C ILE A 220 2.24 -16.33 16.58
N GLN A 221 2.13 -15.86 15.34
CA GLN A 221 1.92 -14.46 15.03
C GLN A 221 0.68 -14.26 14.19
N ASP A 222 -0.05 -13.21 14.51
CA ASP A 222 -1.28 -12.84 13.81
C ASP A 222 -0.94 -12.28 12.43
N GLY A 223 -1.67 -12.78 11.43
CA GLY A 223 -1.64 -12.32 10.06
C GLY A 223 -2.38 -10.99 9.88
N ALA A 224 -2.37 -10.50 8.65
CA ALA A 224 -2.91 -9.19 8.29
C ALA A 224 -4.40 -9.04 8.66
N PHE A 225 -5.20 -10.08 8.43
CA PHE A 225 -6.64 -10.03 8.67
C PHE A 225 -6.98 -10.11 10.16
N LEU A 226 -6.32 -10.96 10.94
CA LEU A 226 -6.57 -11.04 12.39
C LEU A 226 -6.16 -9.77 13.12
N LYS A 227 -5.01 -9.16 12.75
CA LYS A 227 -4.59 -7.85 13.27
C LYS A 227 -5.62 -6.77 12.99
N LEU A 228 -6.18 -6.73 11.77
CA LEU A 228 -7.27 -5.81 11.44
C LEU A 228 -8.52 -6.08 12.28
N CYS A 229 -8.88 -7.36 12.46
CA CYS A 229 -10.05 -7.74 13.27
C CYS A 229 -9.91 -7.34 14.73
N GLN A 230 -8.72 -7.47 15.33
CA GLN A 230 -8.46 -7.01 16.70
C GLN A 230 -8.64 -5.50 16.83
N ARG A 231 -8.12 -4.73 15.88
CA ARG A 231 -8.29 -3.28 15.84
C ARG A 231 -9.76 -2.90 15.74
N ALA A 232 -10.51 -3.56 14.85
CA ALA A 232 -11.95 -3.34 14.67
C ALA A 232 -12.77 -3.73 15.91
N ALA A 233 -12.40 -4.81 16.61
CA ALA A 233 -13.06 -5.23 17.84
C ALA A 233 -12.86 -4.23 19.00
N ASN A 234 -11.70 -3.58 19.05
CA ASN A 234 -11.38 -2.55 20.06
C ASN A 234 -11.97 -1.17 19.74
N ASP A 235 -12.47 -0.96 18.53
CA ASP A 235 -13.09 0.29 18.08
C ASP A 235 -14.41 0.00 17.32
N PRO A 236 -15.46 -0.43 18.05
CA PRO A 236 -16.73 -0.88 17.45
C PRO A 236 -17.55 0.26 16.82
N GLU A 237 -17.26 1.51 17.15
CA GLU A 237 -17.97 2.68 16.60
C GLU A 237 -17.51 3.03 15.18
N GLN A 238 -16.31 2.62 14.82
CA GLN A 238 -15.73 2.89 13.51
C GLN A 238 -15.72 1.66 12.61
N ARG A 239 -15.76 1.91 11.29
CA ARG A 239 -15.65 0.86 10.29
C ARG A 239 -14.20 0.62 9.90
N TYR A 240 -13.90 -0.65 9.66
CA TYR A 240 -12.59 -1.12 9.20
C TYR A 240 -12.72 -1.86 7.88
N ALA A 241 -11.67 -1.85 7.04
CA ALA A 241 -11.70 -2.55 5.76
C ALA A 241 -10.45 -3.39 5.48
N ILE A 242 -10.64 -4.60 4.98
CA ILE A 242 -9.59 -5.35 4.29
C ILE A 242 -9.75 -5.12 2.78
N LEU A 243 -8.67 -4.69 2.14
CA LEU A 243 -8.59 -4.45 0.70
C LEU A 243 -7.67 -5.50 0.08
N ILE A 244 -8.22 -6.38 -0.75
CA ILE A 244 -7.51 -7.53 -1.31
C ILE A 244 -7.35 -7.33 -2.82
N ASP A 245 -6.14 -7.03 -3.28
CA ASP A 245 -5.87 -6.96 -4.72
C ASP A 245 -5.60 -8.36 -5.28
N GLU A 246 -6.12 -8.62 -6.49
CA GLU A 246 -5.92 -9.86 -7.25
C GLU A 246 -6.30 -11.14 -6.48
N ILE A 247 -7.51 -11.17 -5.92
CA ILE A 247 -7.97 -12.24 -5.01
C ILE A 247 -7.88 -13.65 -5.61
N ASN A 248 -7.99 -13.80 -6.93
CA ASN A 248 -7.88 -15.09 -7.62
C ASN A 248 -6.44 -15.58 -7.84
N ARG A 249 -5.42 -14.77 -7.52
CA ARG A 249 -4.01 -15.17 -7.64
C ARG A 249 -3.51 -16.08 -6.51
N ALA A 250 -4.32 -16.30 -5.48
CA ALA A 250 -4.07 -17.28 -4.44
C ALA A 250 -5.24 -18.26 -4.32
N ASN A 251 -5.01 -19.41 -3.68
CA ASN A 251 -6.10 -20.32 -3.32
C ASN A 251 -6.89 -19.72 -2.15
N VAL A 252 -7.95 -18.98 -2.46
CA VAL A 252 -8.74 -18.22 -1.47
C VAL A 252 -9.28 -19.11 -0.35
N SER A 253 -9.74 -20.32 -0.67
CA SER A 253 -10.24 -21.27 0.33
C SER A 253 -9.16 -21.65 1.33
N ARG A 254 -7.92 -21.83 0.88
CA ARG A 254 -6.77 -22.11 1.76
C ARG A 254 -6.36 -20.87 2.57
N VAL A 255 -6.35 -19.68 1.96
CA VAL A 255 -5.97 -18.43 2.64
C VAL A 255 -6.92 -18.09 3.77
N PHE A 256 -8.23 -18.23 3.56
CA PHE A 256 -9.24 -17.94 4.59
C PHE A 256 -9.40 -19.08 5.60
N GLY A 257 -9.10 -20.33 5.23
CA GLY A 257 -9.19 -21.48 6.12
C GLY A 257 -10.56 -21.60 6.80
N GLU A 258 -10.56 -21.72 8.12
CA GLU A 258 -11.74 -21.77 8.99
C GLU A 258 -12.59 -20.48 8.96
N LEU A 259 -12.01 -19.34 8.61
CA LEU A 259 -12.71 -18.06 8.56
C LEU A 259 -13.65 -17.95 7.35
N LEU A 260 -13.54 -18.87 6.40
CA LEU A 260 -14.33 -18.89 5.17
C LEU A 260 -15.84 -18.88 5.43
N SER A 261 -16.31 -19.44 6.55
CA SER A 261 -17.73 -19.37 6.93
C SER A 261 -18.08 -18.09 7.69
N LEU A 262 -17.13 -17.50 8.41
CA LEU A 262 -17.34 -16.30 9.23
C LEU A 262 -17.40 -15.00 8.41
N ILE A 263 -16.88 -14.99 7.18
CA ILE A 263 -16.97 -13.80 6.33
C ILE A 263 -18.41 -13.48 5.93
N GLU A 264 -19.35 -14.42 6.03
CA GLU A 264 -20.78 -14.18 5.79
C GLU A 264 -21.28 -13.09 6.76
N PRO A 265 -21.90 -11.99 6.27
CA PRO A 265 -22.26 -10.86 7.11
C PRO A 265 -23.09 -11.21 8.35
N ASP A 266 -24.01 -12.16 8.27
CA ASP A 266 -24.90 -12.57 9.36
C ASP A 266 -24.22 -13.42 10.44
N LYS A 267 -23.05 -14.00 10.15
CA LYS A 267 -22.28 -14.88 11.04
C LYS A 267 -21.22 -14.17 11.86
N ARG A 268 -21.09 -12.86 11.68
CA ARG A 268 -20.11 -12.01 12.37
C ARG A 268 -20.51 -11.70 13.80
N ALA A 269 -19.54 -11.42 14.67
CA ALA A 269 -19.80 -10.96 16.02
C ALA A 269 -20.66 -9.69 16.02
N GLY A 270 -21.74 -9.69 16.80
CA GLY A 270 -22.72 -8.60 16.83
C GLY A 270 -23.90 -8.77 15.86
N MET A 271 -23.95 -9.85 15.09
CA MET A 271 -25.04 -10.15 14.15
C MET A 271 -25.95 -11.29 14.62
N ALA A 272 -27.09 -11.45 13.94
CA ALA A 272 -28.17 -12.37 14.34
C ALA A 272 -27.73 -13.83 14.48
N ASN A 273 -26.84 -14.31 13.59
CA ASN A 273 -26.36 -15.69 13.57
C ASN A 273 -24.87 -15.77 13.92
N ALA A 274 -24.39 -14.90 14.83
CA ALA A 274 -22.99 -14.82 15.21
C ALA A 274 -22.39 -16.20 15.53
N MET A 275 -21.27 -16.51 14.90
CA MET A 275 -20.53 -17.76 15.06
C MET A 275 -19.09 -17.46 15.45
N ALA A 276 -18.44 -18.43 16.10
CA ALA A 276 -17.01 -18.40 16.37
C ALA A 276 -16.39 -19.75 16.01
N VAL A 277 -15.10 -19.74 15.69
CA VAL A 277 -14.31 -20.94 15.36
C VAL A 277 -13.06 -20.98 16.23
N HIS A 278 -12.46 -22.16 16.38
CA HIS A 278 -11.13 -22.29 16.98
C HIS A 278 -10.08 -22.16 15.89
N LEU A 279 -9.09 -21.30 16.11
CA LEU A 279 -8.01 -21.10 15.15
C LEU A 279 -7.01 -22.26 15.16
N ALA A 280 -6.51 -22.63 13.99
CA ALA A 280 -5.72 -23.86 13.81
C ALA A 280 -4.38 -23.89 14.58
N TYR A 281 -3.66 -22.77 14.69
CA TYR A 281 -2.35 -22.76 15.37
C TYR A 281 -2.48 -22.42 16.85
N SER A 282 -3.19 -21.33 17.16
CA SER A 282 -3.29 -20.81 18.53
C SER A 282 -4.37 -21.50 19.36
N GLY A 283 -5.34 -22.17 18.74
CA GLY A 283 -6.48 -22.79 19.40
C GLY A 283 -7.49 -21.79 19.99
N ARG A 284 -7.21 -20.48 19.91
CA ARG A 284 -8.09 -19.44 20.48
C ARG A 284 -9.41 -19.38 19.72
N VAL A 285 -10.47 -19.08 20.45
CA VAL A 285 -11.80 -18.83 19.87
C VAL A 285 -11.77 -17.47 19.17
N PHE A 286 -12.24 -17.43 17.93
CA PHE A 286 -12.24 -16.23 17.10
C PHE A 286 -13.55 -16.05 16.32
N SER A 287 -13.99 -14.80 16.19
CA SER A 287 -15.13 -14.39 15.36
C SER A 287 -14.77 -13.08 14.65
N ILE A 288 -15.30 -12.87 13.45
CA ILE A 288 -15.06 -11.64 12.67
C ILE A 288 -16.01 -10.55 13.18
N PRO A 289 -15.52 -9.36 13.58
CA PRO A 289 -16.38 -8.22 13.96
C PRO A 289 -17.33 -7.74 12.86
N ALA A 290 -18.53 -7.30 13.23
CA ALA A 290 -19.53 -6.78 12.29
C ALA A 290 -19.10 -5.47 11.58
N ASN A 291 -18.21 -4.68 12.17
CA ASN A 291 -17.73 -3.41 11.63
C ASN A 291 -16.58 -3.55 10.61
N ILE A 292 -16.38 -4.75 10.06
CA ILE A 292 -15.38 -5.02 9.01
C ILE A 292 -16.02 -5.06 7.63
N ASP A 293 -15.36 -4.47 6.64
CA ASP A 293 -15.72 -4.56 5.24
C ASP A 293 -14.62 -5.27 4.44
N ILE A 294 -15.00 -6.09 3.48
CA ILE A 294 -14.09 -6.85 2.62
C ILE A 294 -14.30 -6.36 1.19
N TYR A 295 -13.29 -5.73 0.63
CA TYR A 295 -13.27 -5.34 -0.77
C TYR A 295 -12.12 -6.06 -1.47
N ALA A 296 -12.38 -6.57 -2.67
CA ALA A 296 -11.35 -7.21 -3.46
C ALA A 296 -11.43 -6.86 -4.94
N THR A 297 -10.35 -7.10 -5.69
CA THR A 297 -10.32 -7.07 -7.15
C THR A 297 -10.06 -8.47 -7.69
N MET A 298 -10.56 -8.73 -8.89
CA MET A 298 -10.35 -9.98 -9.62
C MET A 298 -10.14 -9.67 -11.09
N ASN A 299 -9.02 -10.09 -11.67
CA ASN A 299 -8.85 -10.11 -13.11
C ASN A 299 -9.51 -11.34 -13.73
N ILE A 300 -10.31 -11.15 -14.78
CA ILE A 300 -11.06 -12.23 -15.42
C ILE A 300 -10.31 -12.88 -16.59
N GLN A 301 -9.25 -12.22 -17.11
CA GLN A 301 -8.44 -12.68 -18.24
C GLN A 301 -7.44 -13.79 -17.90
N ASP A 302 -7.02 -13.88 -16.64
CA ASP A 302 -5.94 -14.77 -16.25
C ASP A 302 -6.50 -16.20 -16.04
N HIS A 303 -6.48 -17.01 -17.10
CA HIS A 303 -6.93 -18.41 -17.09
C HIS A 303 -6.03 -19.35 -16.25
N SER A 304 -4.86 -18.90 -15.82
CA SER A 304 -3.90 -19.66 -14.98
C SER A 304 -4.22 -19.59 -13.48
N LEU A 305 -5.29 -18.88 -13.11
CA LEU A 305 -5.61 -18.59 -11.71
C LEU A 305 -6.56 -19.63 -11.10
N ALA A 306 -6.50 -19.77 -9.78
CA ALA A 306 -7.35 -20.70 -9.06
C ALA A 306 -8.82 -20.24 -9.21
N PRO A 307 -9.72 -21.09 -9.74
CA PRO A 307 -11.11 -20.72 -9.90
C PRO A 307 -11.73 -20.46 -8.52
N LEU A 308 -12.55 -19.41 -8.45
CA LEU A 308 -13.23 -19.05 -7.23
C LEU A 308 -14.37 -20.04 -6.96
N ASP A 309 -14.28 -20.81 -5.88
CA ASP A 309 -15.28 -21.82 -5.54
C ASP A 309 -16.65 -21.18 -5.27
N MET A 310 -17.72 -21.93 -5.58
CA MET A 310 -19.12 -21.56 -5.38
C MET A 310 -19.41 -21.13 -3.93
N ALA A 311 -18.76 -21.79 -2.97
CA ALA A 311 -18.85 -21.45 -1.56
C ALA A 311 -18.35 -20.03 -1.27
N LEU A 312 -17.31 -19.55 -1.96
CA LEU A 312 -16.88 -18.16 -1.81
C LEU A 312 -17.80 -17.22 -2.60
N ARG A 313 -18.19 -17.58 -3.83
CA ARG A 313 -19.04 -16.74 -4.68
C ARG A 313 -20.35 -16.33 -4.00
N ARG A 314 -21.00 -17.23 -3.24
CA ARG A 314 -22.24 -16.88 -2.51
C ARG A 314 -22.05 -15.86 -1.38
N ARG A 315 -20.80 -15.61 -0.94
CA ARG A 315 -20.46 -14.76 0.22
C ARG A 315 -20.02 -13.36 -0.17
N PHE A 316 -19.91 -13.10 -1.48
CA PHE A 316 -19.50 -11.83 -2.06
C PHE A 316 -20.52 -11.35 -3.08
N ARG A 317 -20.71 -10.04 -3.15
CA ARG A 317 -21.33 -9.42 -4.31
C ARG A 317 -20.27 -9.15 -5.37
N PHE A 318 -20.52 -9.54 -6.61
CA PHE A 318 -19.64 -9.27 -7.74
C PHE A 318 -20.11 -8.01 -8.44
N ILE A 319 -19.21 -7.04 -8.60
CA ILE A 319 -19.48 -5.80 -9.32
C ILE A 319 -18.54 -5.73 -10.52
N ASP A 320 -19.12 -5.79 -11.71
CA ASP A 320 -18.35 -5.69 -12.93
C ASP A 320 -17.84 -4.26 -13.17
N CYS A 321 -16.59 -4.17 -13.63
CA CYS A 321 -15.88 -2.95 -13.96
C CYS A 321 -15.49 -3.02 -15.44
N PRO A 322 -16.42 -2.68 -16.36
CA PRO A 322 -16.15 -2.71 -17.79
C PRO A 322 -15.17 -1.60 -18.19
N PRO A 323 -14.52 -1.70 -19.36
CA PRO A 323 -13.77 -0.61 -19.95
C PRO A 323 -14.62 0.67 -20.06
N GLN A 324 -14.00 1.83 -19.85
CA GLN A 324 -14.69 3.13 -19.86
C GLN A 324 -13.98 4.09 -20.83
N PRO A 325 -14.19 3.93 -22.15
CA PRO A 325 -13.51 4.75 -23.15
C PRO A 325 -13.75 6.25 -22.98
N LYS A 326 -14.91 6.64 -22.43
CA LYS A 326 -15.30 8.04 -22.19
C LYS A 326 -14.36 8.82 -21.28
N LEU A 327 -13.50 8.14 -20.52
CA LEU A 327 -12.53 8.79 -19.65
C LEU A 327 -11.22 9.15 -20.37
N LEU A 328 -11.04 8.68 -21.62
CA LEU A 328 -9.81 8.88 -22.38
C LEU A 328 -9.74 10.29 -23.00
N PRO A 329 -8.53 10.89 -23.05
CA PRO A 329 -8.34 12.18 -23.68
C PRO A 329 -8.37 12.09 -25.21
N MET A 330 -8.41 13.26 -25.87
CA MET A 330 -8.11 13.37 -27.29
C MET A 330 -6.64 13.74 -27.47
N ILE A 331 -5.97 13.12 -28.44
CA ILE A 331 -4.62 13.48 -28.85
C ILE A 331 -4.72 14.55 -29.93
N HIS A 332 -3.94 15.62 -29.77
CA HIS A 332 -3.79 16.68 -30.79
C HIS A 332 -2.49 16.46 -31.55
N VAL A 333 -2.59 16.23 -32.87
CA VAL A 333 -1.43 16.05 -33.74
C VAL A 333 -1.14 17.36 -34.46
N HIS A 334 -0.09 18.06 -34.02
CA HIS A 334 0.39 19.27 -34.67
C HIS A 334 1.17 18.90 -35.94
N ARG A 335 0.77 19.43 -37.09
CA ARG A 335 1.61 19.40 -38.29
C ARG A 335 2.55 20.60 -38.24
N ASN A 336 3.85 20.35 -38.45
CA ASN A 336 4.81 21.39 -38.74
C ASN A 336 4.57 21.92 -40.16
N SER A 337 3.64 22.87 -40.32
CA SER A 337 3.59 23.75 -41.51
C SER A 337 2.77 25.00 -41.20
N GLU A 338 3.28 26.15 -41.64
CA GLU A 338 2.78 27.54 -41.48
C GLU A 338 1.38 27.82 -42.11
N THR A 339 0.47 26.86 -42.10
CA THR A 339 -0.87 27.01 -42.68
C THR A 339 -1.92 26.59 -41.67
N ASP A 340 -2.86 27.49 -41.38
CA ASP A 340 -4.08 27.38 -40.55
C ASP A 340 -4.99 26.20 -40.95
N SER A 341 -4.48 24.97 -40.88
CA SER A 341 -5.29 23.77 -40.91
C SER A 341 -5.63 23.38 -39.47
N PRO A 342 -6.87 22.98 -39.16
CA PRO A 342 -7.22 22.54 -37.82
C PRO A 342 -6.31 21.39 -37.41
N ALA A 343 -5.77 21.45 -36.19
CA ALA A 343 -4.97 20.37 -35.63
C ALA A 343 -5.74 19.05 -35.76
N ALA A 344 -5.16 18.09 -36.49
CA ALA A 344 -5.82 16.81 -36.70
C ALA A 344 -5.83 16.05 -35.37
N THR A 345 -7.00 15.53 -34.97
CA THR A 345 -7.19 14.91 -33.66
C THR A 345 -7.38 13.40 -33.75
N ILE A 346 -6.96 12.69 -32.71
CA ILE A 346 -7.27 11.28 -32.50
C ILE A 346 -8.08 11.16 -31.20
N ASP A 347 -9.33 10.78 -31.34
CA ASP A 347 -10.24 10.42 -30.27
C ASP A 347 -9.93 8.99 -29.76
N LEU A 348 -9.26 8.90 -28.62
CA LEU A 348 -8.89 7.62 -28.00
C LEU A 348 -10.11 6.86 -27.48
N ALA A 349 -11.20 7.56 -27.13
CA ALA A 349 -12.44 6.93 -26.70
C ALA A 349 -13.06 6.12 -27.84
N LYS A 350 -13.12 6.71 -29.04
CA LYS A 350 -13.58 5.99 -30.25
C LYS A 350 -12.63 4.87 -30.65
N LEU A 351 -11.31 5.10 -30.55
CA LEU A 351 -10.31 4.08 -30.87
C LEU A 351 -10.48 2.84 -29.98
N LEU A 352 -10.55 3.01 -28.66
CA LEU A 352 -10.73 1.91 -27.72
C LEU A 352 -12.09 1.22 -27.91
N ALA A 353 -13.16 1.98 -28.14
CA ALA A 353 -14.48 1.41 -28.38
C ALA A 353 -14.48 0.52 -29.63
N GLY A 354 -13.98 1.03 -30.76
CA GLY A 354 -13.92 0.25 -32.00
C GLY A 354 -13.03 -0.98 -31.91
N LEU A 355 -11.88 -0.89 -31.22
CA LEU A 355 -11.05 -2.06 -30.92
C LEU A 355 -11.80 -3.08 -30.07
N ASN A 356 -12.41 -2.65 -28.96
CA ASN A 356 -13.14 -3.54 -28.05
C ASN A 356 -14.37 -4.17 -28.70
N ASP A 357 -15.07 -3.48 -29.60
CA ASP A 357 -16.19 -4.04 -30.35
C ASP A 357 -15.73 -5.23 -31.19
N ARG A 358 -14.61 -5.08 -31.92
CA ARG A 358 -14.03 -6.16 -32.74
C ARG A 358 -13.44 -7.28 -31.90
N ILE A 359 -12.73 -6.96 -30.81
CA ILE A 359 -12.22 -7.94 -29.84
C ILE A 359 -13.37 -8.77 -29.25
N THR A 360 -14.49 -8.13 -28.92
CA THR A 360 -15.65 -8.82 -28.34
C THR A 360 -16.29 -9.77 -29.36
N GLN A 361 -16.31 -9.40 -30.64
CA GLN A 361 -16.84 -10.24 -31.71
C GLN A 361 -15.96 -11.46 -32.01
N THR A 362 -14.64 -11.35 -31.87
CA THR A 362 -13.70 -12.42 -32.23
C THR A 362 -13.24 -13.27 -31.04
N LEU A 363 -12.88 -12.62 -29.93
CA LEU A 363 -12.26 -13.23 -28.74
C LEU A 363 -13.19 -13.27 -27.52
N GLY A 364 -14.31 -12.55 -27.56
CA GLY A 364 -15.29 -12.46 -26.47
C GLY A 364 -15.04 -11.30 -25.50
N MET A 365 -16.01 -11.08 -24.59
CA MET A 365 -15.99 -9.94 -23.65
C MET A 365 -14.79 -9.97 -22.69
N GLU A 366 -14.32 -11.16 -22.33
CA GLU A 366 -13.20 -11.36 -21.41
C GLU A 366 -11.88 -10.87 -22.01
N ALA A 367 -11.75 -10.77 -23.33
CA ALA A 367 -10.51 -10.34 -24.00
C ALA A 367 -10.39 -8.81 -24.20
N GLN A 368 -11.39 -8.03 -23.76
CA GLN A 368 -11.39 -6.58 -23.93
C GLN A 368 -10.18 -5.89 -23.29
N LEU A 369 -9.85 -4.71 -23.81
CA LEU A 369 -8.82 -3.83 -23.29
C LEU A 369 -9.43 -2.77 -22.36
N GLY A 370 -8.81 -2.59 -21.20
CA GLY A 370 -9.16 -1.52 -20.27
C GLY A 370 -8.70 -0.14 -20.74
N HIS A 371 -9.29 0.90 -20.17
CA HIS A 371 -8.94 2.29 -20.50
C HIS A 371 -7.58 2.73 -19.95
N ALA A 372 -7.03 2.04 -18.94
CA ALA A 372 -5.72 2.39 -18.37
C ALA A 372 -4.58 2.33 -19.40
N PHE A 373 -4.68 1.46 -20.42
CA PHE A 373 -3.68 1.36 -21.49
C PHE A 373 -3.52 2.65 -22.29
N LEU A 374 -4.58 3.47 -22.39
CA LEU A 374 -4.60 4.70 -23.18
C LEU A 374 -4.75 5.97 -22.31
N TRP A 375 -4.84 5.82 -20.99
CA TRP A 375 -5.24 6.91 -20.09
C TRP A 375 -4.30 8.10 -20.09
N SER A 376 -3.00 7.84 -20.00
CA SER A 376 -1.97 8.86 -19.81
C SER A 376 -1.41 9.42 -21.12
N MET A 377 -2.08 9.17 -22.25
CA MET A 377 -1.56 9.52 -23.56
C MET A 377 -1.84 10.98 -23.92
N THR A 378 -0.77 11.70 -24.27
CA THR A 378 -0.84 13.12 -24.67
C THR A 378 -0.47 13.36 -26.12
N ASP A 379 0.31 12.46 -26.74
CA ASP A 379 0.83 12.62 -28.09
C ASP A 379 0.80 11.32 -28.90
N LEU A 380 1.06 11.44 -30.20
CA LEU A 380 1.00 10.33 -31.15
C LEU A 380 2.08 9.27 -30.90
N GLY A 381 3.27 9.69 -30.46
CA GLY A 381 4.38 8.76 -30.18
C GLY A 381 4.05 7.83 -29.02
N GLN A 382 3.39 8.35 -27.97
CA GLN A 382 2.91 7.54 -26.86
C GLN A 382 1.85 6.52 -27.27
N LEU A 383 0.93 6.89 -28.19
CA LEU A 383 -0.04 5.96 -28.74
C LEU A 383 0.63 4.84 -29.54
N GLN A 384 1.59 5.19 -30.40
CA GLN A 384 2.36 4.21 -31.18
C GLN A 384 3.12 3.25 -30.27
N ALA A 385 3.82 3.78 -29.26
CA ALA A 385 4.56 2.97 -28.29
C ALA A 385 3.64 1.99 -27.56
N ALA A 386 2.49 2.45 -27.05
CA ALA A 386 1.55 1.55 -26.37
C ALA A 386 0.93 0.49 -27.29
N LEU A 387 0.67 0.82 -28.56
CA LEU A 387 0.22 -0.15 -29.54
C LEU A 387 1.27 -1.25 -29.75
N VAL A 388 2.52 -0.86 -29.97
CA VAL A 388 3.64 -1.77 -30.27
C VAL A 388 4.06 -2.59 -29.06
N GLU A 389 4.16 -1.96 -27.89
CA GLU A 389 4.78 -2.56 -26.70
C GLU A 389 3.80 -3.31 -25.80
N GLN A 390 2.51 -2.94 -25.82
CA GLN A 390 1.51 -3.47 -24.87
C GLN A 390 0.32 -4.09 -25.58
N ILE A 391 -0.40 -3.33 -26.43
CA ILE A 391 -1.69 -3.75 -26.96
C ILE A 391 -1.56 -4.88 -27.99
N ILE A 392 -0.72 -4.70 -29.02
CA ILE A 392 -0.54 -5.70 -30.07
C ILE A 392 -0.01 -7.03 -29.48
N PRO A 393 1.06 -7.03 -28.65
CA PRO A 393 1.56 -8.26 -28.05
C PRO A 393 0.51 -8.99 -27.19
N GLN A 394 -0.26 -8.25 -26.39
CA GLN A 394 -1.30 -8.84 -25.55
C GLN A 394 -2.44 -9.46 -26.37
N LEU A 395 -2.89 -8.75 -27.42
CA LEU A 395 -3.92 -9.28 -28.31
C LEU A 395 -3.43 -10.50 -29.09
N MET A 396 -2.19 -10.50 -29.56
CA MET A 396 -1.62 -11.66 -30.24
C MET A 396 -1.57 -12.91 -29.33
N GLN A 397 -1.26 -12.71 -28.04
CA GLN A 397 -1.35 -13.80 -27.07
C GLN A 397 -2.79 -14.29 -26.92
N ALA A 398 -3.76 -13.37 -26.86
CA ALA A 398 -5.17 -13.70 -26.72
C ALA A 398 -5.77 -14.40 -27.97
N THR A 399 -5.27 -14.11 -29.18
CA THR A 399 -5.68 -14.80 -30.41
C THR A 399 -5.07 -16.21 -30.53
N GLY A 400 -4.24 -16.64 -29.58
CA GLY A 400 -3.54 -17.93 -29.66
C GLY A 400 -2.55 -17.99 -30.84
N GLY A 401 -2.03 -16.85 -31.27
CA GLY A 401 -1.10 -16.75 -32.39
C GLY A 401 -1.75 -16.68 -33.78
N GLN A 402 -3.07 -16.44 -33.86
CA GLN A 402 -3.77 -16.30 -35.15
C GLN A 402 -3.61 -14.87 -35.70
N GLU A 403 -2.74 -14.71 -36.70
CA GLU A 403 -2.46 -13.43 -37.36
C GLU A 403 -3.71 -12.80 -38.00
N GLY A 404 -4.53 -13.60 -38.70
CA GLY A 404 -5.73 -13.10 -39.39
C GLY A 404 -6.75 -12.47 -38.44
N THR A 405 -6.95 -13.06 -37.25
CA THR A 405 -7.83 -12.50 -36.22
C THR A 405 -7.31 -11.15 -35.72
N LEU A 406 -5.98 -11.01 -35.58
CA LEU A 406 -5.35 -9.76 -35.18
C LEU A 406 -5.48 -8.69 -36.29
N GLN A 407 -5.26 -9.07 -37.55
CA GLN A 407 -5.47 -8.19 -38.71
C GLN A 407 -6.92 -7.70 -38.81
N TYR A 408 -7.89 -8.56 -38.54
CA TYR A 408 -9.30 -8.17 -38.47
C TYR A 408 -9.56 -7.12 -37.38
N ILE A 409 -9.01 -7.32 -36.17
CA ILE A 409 -9.13 -6.36 -35.05
C ILE A 409 -8.57 -4.97 -35.43
N PHE A 410 -7.50 -4.93 -36.23
CA PHE A 410 -6.88 -3.68 -36.71
C PHE A 410 -7.39 -3.17 -38.07
N ARG A 411 -8.39 -3.84 -38.67
CA ARG A 411 -8.94 -3.55 -40.00
C ARG A 411 -7.86 -3.50 -41.10
N ASP A 412 -6.93 -4.46 -41.06
CA ASP A 412 -5.79 -4.51 -41.99
C ASP A 412 -6.14 -5.17 -43.34
N GLU A 413 -7.13 -6.06 -43.40
CA GLU A 413 -7.43 -6.93 -44.56
C GLU A 413 -7.63 -6.18 -45.90
N GLN A 414 -8.14 -4.95 -45.86
CA GLN A 414 -8.44 -4.13 -47.05
C GLN A 414 -7.46 -2.97 -47.27
N GLN A 415 -6.38 -2.91 -46.50
CA GLN A 415 -5.45 -1.79 -46.49
C GLN A 415 -4.16 -2.14 -47.25
N PRO A 416 -3.51 -1.16 -47.91
CA PRO A 416 -2.20 -1.39 -48.52
C PRO A 416 -1.17 -1.74 -47.44
N LEU A 417 -0.16 -2.55 -47.78
CA LEU A 417 0.87 -3.04 -46.83
C LEU A 417 1.48 -1.92 -45.97
N ARG A 418 1.79 -0.77 -46.57
CA ARG A 418 2.31 0.42 -45.86
C ARG A 418 1.42 0.94 -44.74
N ALA A 419 0.11 0.72 -44.82
CA ALA A 419 -0.87 1.18 -43.84
C ALA A 419 -1.35 0.06 -42.90
N GLN A 420 -0.98 -1.21 -43.10
CA GLN A 420 -1.37 -2.31 -42.20
C GLN A 420 -0.60 -2.23 -40.88
N PHE A 421 -1.24 -2.47 -39.73
CA PHE A 421 -0.54 -2.53 -38.43
C PHE A 421 0.29 -3.82 -38.32
N ILE A 422 -0.25 -4.93 -38.84
CA ILE A 422 0.32 -6.28 -38.75
C ILE A 422 0.55 -6.85 -40.15
N HIS A 423 1.78 -7.28 -40.42
CA HIS A 423 2.14 -8.00 -41.64
C HIS A 423 2.15 -9.51 -41.40
N ASP A 424 1.65 -10.25 -42.39
CA ASP A 424 1.75 -11.70 -42.44
C ASP A 424 3.23 -12.11 -42.62
N SER A 425 3.65 -13.06 -41.80
CA SER A 425 5.02 -13.61 -41.82
C SER A 425 5.39 -14.24 -43.18
N HIS A 426 4.40 -14.69 -43.97
CA HIS A 426 4.59 -15.29 -45.29
C HIS A 426 4.62 -14.28 -46.45
N VAL A 427 3.96 -13.12 -46.33
CA VAL A 427 3.89 -12.12 -47.43
C VAL A 427 5.21 -11.35 -47.56
N SER A 428 5.96 -11.18 -46.47
CA SER A 428 7.23 -10.44 -46.46
C SER A 428 8.39 -11.12 -47.21
N ILE A 429 8.28 -12.42 -47.56
CA ILE A 429 9.35 -13.15 -48.24
C ILE A 429 9.46 -12.72 -49.71
N ASN A 430 8.36 -12.36 -50.35
CA ASN A 430 8.37 -12.01 -51.78
C ASN A 430 8.95 -10.62 -52.09
N ASP A 431 8.87 -9.65 -51.18
CA ASP A 431 9.46 -8.32 -51.42
C ASP A 431 10.98 -8.30 -51.17
N SER A 432 11.48 -9.16 -50.28
CA SER A 432 12.94 -9.28 -50.05
C SER A 432 13.72 -9.86 -51.24
N VAL A 433 13.04 -10.51 -52.19
CA VAL A 433 13.64 -11.02 -53.44
C VAL A 433 13.68 -9.94 -54.53
N ASN A 434 12.81 -8.93 -54.48
CA ASN A 434 12.81 -7.84 -55.46
C ASN A 434 13.81 -6.72 -55.13
N ASP A 435 14.11 -6.47 -53.85
CA ASP A 435 15.09 -5.44 -53.46
C ASP A 435 16.55 -5.90 -53.57
N GLN A 436 16.82 -7.21 -53.70
CA GLN A 436 18.19 -7.72 -53.91
C GLN A 436 18.70 -7.55 -55.35
N VAL A 437 17.84 -7.21 -56.32
CA VAL A 437 18.26 -7.05 -57.72
C VAL A 437 18.92 -5.68 -57.99
N ASN A 438 18.82 -4.70 -57.07
CA ASN A 438 19.27 -3.33 -57.32
C ASN A 438 20.40 -2.80 -56.40
N ALA A 439 21.03 -3.64 -55.59
CA ALA A 439 22.12 -3.21 -54.69
C ALA A 439 23.40 -4.03 -54.85
N ASN A 440 23.89 -4.17 -56.09
CA ASN A 440 25.26 -4.64 -56.35
C ASN A 440 26.19 -3.44 -56.58
N SER A 441 26.56 -2.74 -55.50
CA SER A 441 27.87 -2.09 -55.44
C SER A 441 28.26 -1.71 -53.99
N GLN A 442 29.48 -2.13 -53.64
CA GLN A 442 30.35 -1.69 -52.53
C GLN A 442 30.46 -2.59 -51.28
N ASN A 443 31.73 -2.82 -50.93
CA ASN A 443 32.29 -3.82 -50.03
C ASN A 443 31.94 -3.63 -48.54
N PRO A 444 31.98 -4.71 -47.73
CA PRO A 444 31.66 -4.68 -46.31
C PRO A 444 32.92 -4.49 -45.46
N LEU A 445 33.17 -3.27 -44.96
CA LEU A 445 34.05 -3.05 -43.82
C LEU A 445 33.63 -1.72 -43.19
N PHE A 446 33.33 -1.72 -41.89
CA PHE A 446 32.70 -0.65 -41.09
C PHE A 446 31.17 -0.69 -41.01
N THR A 447 30.64 -1.32 -39.96
CA THR A 447 29.44 -0.90 -39.20
C THR A 447 29.23 -1.79 -37.97
N GLY A 448 30.27 -1.96 -37.16
CA GLY A 448 30.12 -2.53 -35.82
C GLY A 448 29.87 -1.40 -34.81
N GLN A 449 28.61 -1.01 -34.59
CA GLN A 449 28.12 -0.38 -33.35
C GLN A 449 26.61 -0.07 -33.31
N ASN A 450 25.86 -0.19 -34.42
CA ASN A 450 24.39 -0.01 -34.43
C ASN A 450 23.59 -1.33 -34.40
N ALA A 451 24.23 -2.47 -34.17
CA ALA A 451 23.60 -3.80 -34.30
C ALA A 451 22.81 -4.28 -33.05
N PHE A 452 22.61 -3.43 -32.03
CA PHE A 452 21.96 -3.85 -30.78
C PHE A 452 20.48 -3.44 -30.63
N PHE A 453 19.96 -2.55 -31.47
CA PHE A 453 18.54 -2.17 -31.51
C PHE A 453 17.74 -2.84 -32.64
N GLY A 454 18.41 -3.63 -33.50
CA GLY A 454 17.83 -4.27 -34.68
C GLY A 454 17.48 -5.75 -34.50
N GLN A 455 17.46 -6.29 -33.27
CA GLN A 455 16.81 -7.57 -33.06
C GLN A 455 15.31 -7.36 -33.23
N SER A 456 14.83 -7.60 -34.45
CA SER A 456 13.41 -7.83 -34.70
C SER A 456 12.89 -8.73 -33.58
N MET A 457 11.87 -8.27 -32.86
CA MET A 457 11.07 -9.14 -32.00
C MET A 457 10.49 -10.25 -32.90
N ARG A 458 11.25 -11.34 -33.09
CA ARG A 458 10.75 -12.61 -33.61
C ARG A 458 10.10 -13.34 -32.43
N THR A 459 9.03 -12.74 -31.92
CA THR A 459 8.13 -13.39 -30.97
C THR A 459 7.03 -14.03 -31.82
N ALA A 460 7.21 -15.32 -32.13
CA ALA A 460 6.20 -16.25 -32.66
C ALA A 460 5.15 -15.66 -33.64
N GLY A 461 5.41 -15.79 -34.94
CA GLY A 461 4.35 -15.80 -35.97
C GLY A 461 3.55 -14.52 -36.17
N TYR A 462 4.17 -13.33 -36.16
CA TYR A 462 3.62 -12.08 -36.74
C TYR A 462 4.75 -11.05 -36.88
N LYS A 463 4.53 -10.01 -37.70
CA LYS A 463 5.45 -8.86 -37.78
C LYS A 463 4.68 -7.56 -37.63
N ILE A 464 5.07 -6.73 -36.66
CA ILE A 464 4.56 -5.36 -36.54
C ILE A 464 5.17 -4.50 -37.65
N ASN A 465 4.36 -3.65 -38.27
CA ASN A 465 4.83 -2.76 -39.33
C ASN A 465 5.98 -1.85 -38.86
N ALA A 466 7.08 -1.82 -39.62
CA ALA A 466 8.26 -1.03 -39.30
C ALA A 466 7.97 0.48 -39.26
N ASP A 467 7.05 0.97 -40.09
CA ASP A 467 6.66 2.38 -40.11
C ASP A 467 5.87 2.78 -38.85
N LEU A 468 5.11 1.85 -38.27
CA LEU A 468 4.45 2.05 -36.97
C LEU A 468 5.48 2.15 -35.85
N ILE A 469 6.51 1.29 -35.86
CA ILE A 469 7.58 1.28 -34.86
C ILE A 469 8.40 2.58 -34.94
N ALA A 470 8.72 3.02 -36.16
CA ALA A 470 9.49 4.24 -36.40
C ALA A 470 8.64 5.53 -36.32
N GLY A 471 7.31 5.41 -36.29
CA GLY A 471 6.39 6.54 -36.27
C GLY A 471 6.38 7.37 -37.56
N VAL A 472 6.67 6.75 -38.71
CA VAL A 472 6.84 7.43 -40.01
C VAL A 472 5.74 7.03 -41.00
N GLY A 473 5.78 7.61 -42.20
CA GLY A 473 4.88 7.25 -43.29
C GLY A 473 3.41 7.51 -42.96
N ASP A 474 2.55 6.54 -43.26
CA ASP A 474 1.11 6.66 -42.97
C ASP A 474 0.82 6.71 -41.46
N PHE A 475 1.68 6.13 -40.61
CA PHE A 475 1.52 6.14 -39.15
C PHE A 475 1.84 7.49 -38.50
N ALA A 476 2.48 8.42 -39.22
CA ALA A 476 2.63 9.81 -38.79
C ALA A 476 1.33 10.61 -38.93
N THR A 477 0.30 10.03 -39.57
CA THR A 477 -0.98 10.70 -39.83
C THR A 477 -2.11 10.15 -38.96
N PRO A 478 -3.01 11.00 -38.44
CA PRO A 478 -4.18 10.55 -37.67
C PRO A 478 -5.12 9.60 -38.42
N THR A 479 -5.15 9.67 -39.76
CA THR A 479 -6.07 8.91 -40.61
C THR A 479 -5.94 7.40 -40.45
N VAL A 480 -4.73 6.89 -40.20
CA VAL A 480 -4.51 5.45 -39.99
C VAL A 480 -5.17 4.96 -38.70
N TYR A 481 -5.18 5.77 -37.63
CA TYR A 481 -5.79 5.41 -36.35
C TYR A 481 -7.29 5.64 -36.34
N GLN A 482 -7.76 6.70 -37.02
CA GLN A 482 -9.18 7.02 -37.13
C GLN A 482 -9.99 5.91 -37.81
N ARG A 483 -9.36 5.08 -38.65
CA ARG A 483 -10.01 3.90 -39.25
C ARG A 483 -10.46 2.86 -38.22
N LEU A 484 -9.82 2.86 -37.03
CA LEU A 484 -10.11 1.91 -35.96
C LEU A 484 -11.36 2.27 -35.17
N TYR A 485 -11.97 3.44 -35.43
CA TYR A 485 -13.23 3.84 -34.81
C TYR A 485 -14.37 2.85 -35.15
N PRO A 486 -15.46 2.85 -34.36
CA PRO A 486 -16.60 1.95 -34.57
C PRO A 486 -17.10 1.98 -36.02
#